data_AF-A0A7X7FK40-F1
#
_entry.id   AF-A0A7X7FK40-F1
#
_cell.length_a   1.000
_cell.length_b   1.000
_cell.length_c   1.000
_cell.angle_alpha   90.00
_cell.angle_beta   90.00
_cell.angle_gamma   90.00
#
_symmetry.space_group_name_H-M   'P 1'
#
loop_
_entity.id
_entity.type
_entity.pdbx_description
1 polymer ?
#
loop_
_entity_poly.entity_id
_entity_poly.type
_entity_poly.pdbx_seq_one_letter_code
_entity_poly.pdbx_strand_id
1 'polypeptide(L)' 'FCDDKLRGRARSAPDERHRGKANVVFCDNHVERRRARELGYTVNADGTVPLIGSGSNSLFSGTGRDDDPPSIQ' A
#
# COMPACT_ATOMS: atom_id res chain seq x y z
N PHE A 1 -1.98 6.45 -9.85
CA PHE A 1 -2.71 5.80 -10.95
C PHE A 1 -4.10 5.46 -10.44
N CYS A 2 -5.15 5.88 -11.13
CA CYS A 2 -6.56 5.68 -10.75
C CYS A 2 -7.31 5.11 -11.96
N ASP A 3 -7.09 3.82 -12.25
CA ASP A 3 -7.91 3.07 -13.20
C ASP A 3 -8.99 2.33 -12.40
N ASP A 4 -10.24 2.71 -12.58
CA ASP A 4 -11.38 2.10 -11.89
C ASP A 4 -11.53 0.61 -12.21
N LYS A 5 -11.04 0.15 -13.36
CA LYS A 5 -11.03 -1.28 -13.71
C LYS A 5 -10.11 -2.12 -12.81
N LEU A 6 -9.19 -1.47 -12.11
CA LEU A 6 -8.23 -2.09 -11.21
C LEU A 6 -8.48 -1.76 -9.73
N ARG A 7 -9.64 -1.18 -9.40
CA ARG A 7 -10.04 -0.85 -8.03
C ARG A 7 -10.00 -2.08 -7.12
N GLY A 8 -9.37 -1.95 -5.95
CA GLY A 8 -9.15 -3.05 -4.99
C GLY A 8 -8.12 -4.10 -5.45
N ARG A 9 -7.71 -4.08 -6.72
CA ARG A 9 -6.82 -5.11 -7.30
C ARG A 9 -5.42 -4.61 -7.61
N ALA A 10 -5.27 -3.32 -7.91
CA ALA A 10 -3.97 -2.73 -8.19
C ALA A 10 -3.49 -1.78 -7.10
N ARG A 11 -2.19 -1.84 -6.81
CA ARG A 11 -1.54 -1.00 -5.80
C ARG A 11 -0.18 -0.52 -6.32
N SER A 12 -0.01 0.78 -6.44
CA SER A 12 1.30 1.38 -6.70
C SER A 12 2.02 1.59 -5.38
N ALA A 13 3.16 0.94 -5.18
CA ALA A 13 3.96 1.15 -3.98
C ALA A 13 4.73 2.48 -4.00
N PRO A 14 5.01 3.05 -2.82
CA PRO A 14 6.01 4.09 -2.70
C PRO A 14 7.39 3.55 -3.10
N ASP A 15 8.19 4.40 -3.72
CA ASP A 15 9.60 4.14 -3.96
C ASP A 15 10.36 4.07 -2.62
N GLU A 16 10.95 2.91 -2.32
CA GLU A 16 11.66 2.63 -1.08
C GLU A 16 13.08 3.24 -1.07
N ARG A 17 13.16 4.57 -0.90
CA ARG A 17 14.43 5.27 -0.76
C ARG A 17 15.20 4.81 0.50
N HIS A 18 16.48 5.17 0.64
CA HIS A 18 17.28 4.98 1.87
C HIS A 18 17.24 3.59 2.54
N ARG A 19 17.76 2.56 1.85
CA ARG A 19 17.84 1.16 2.34
C ARG A 19 16.47 0.50 2.55
N GLY A 20 15.56 0.69 1.61
CA GLY A 20 14.28 -0.03 1.62
C GLY A 20 13.22 0.61 2.50
N LYS A 21 13.23 1.94 2.70
CA LYS A 21 12.28 2.62 3.60
C LYS A 21 11.70 3.90 3.00
N ALA A 22 10.39 4.08 3.15
CA ALA A 22 9.73 5.35 2.90
C ALA A 22 9.44 6.08 4.21
N ASN A 23 9.39 7.41 4.16
CA ASN A 23 8.79 8.20 5.24
C ASN A 23 7.27 8.16 5.07
N VAL A 24 6.56 7.92 6.18
CA VAL A 24 5.10 7.82 6.20
C VAL A 24 4.57 8.78 7.24
N VAL A 25 3.62 9.61 6.83
CA VAL A 25 2.90 10.55 7.69
C VAL A 25 1.49 10.03 7.88
N PHE A 26 1.11 9.77 9.11
CA PHE A 26 -0.24 9.39 9.48
C PHE A 26 -1.07 10.65 9.79
N CYS A 27 -2.39 10.57 9.61
CA CYS A 27 -3.29 11.72 9.79
C CYS A 27 -3.38 12.23 11.24
N ASP A 28 -2.79 11.52 12.20
CA ASP A 28 -2.64 11.91 13.60
C ASP A 28 -1.34 12.71 13.88
N ASN A 29 -0.63 13.15 12.82
CA ASN A 29 0.67 13.82 12.85
C ASN A 29 1.86 12.94 13.29
N HIS A 30 1.69 11.63 13.40
CA HIS A 30 2.81 10.71 13.60
C HIS A 30 3.59 10.53 12.28
N VAL A 31 4.92 10.58 12.38
CA VAL A 31 5.83 10.30 11.25
C VAL A 31 6.76 9.16 11.61
N GLU A 32 6.83 8.16 10.74
CA GLU A 32 7.71 7.01 10.92
C GLU A 32 8.37 6.59 9.60
N ARG A 33 9.50 5.87 9.70
CA ARG A 33 10.16 5.22 8.56
C ARG A 33 9.76 3.75 8.48
N ARG A 34 9.03 3.39 7.43
CA ARG A 34 8.56 2.01 7.20
C ARG A 34 8.94 1.47 5.84
N ARG A 35 9.09 0.15 5.73
CA ARG A 35 9.22 -0.60 4.48
C ARG A 35 7.86 -0.74 3.80
N ALA A 36 7.82 -0.94 2.48
CA ALA A 36 6.57 -1.18 1.75
C ALA A 36 5.83 -2.42 2.29
N ARG A 37 6.57 -3.49 2.68
CA ARG A 37 5.96 -4.67 3.32
C ARG A 37 5.24 -4.34 4.63
N GLU A 38 5.80 -3.45 5.44
CA GLU A 38 5.19 -3.01 6.71
C GLU A 38 3.97 -2.12 6.48
N LEU A 39 3.82 -1.57 5.28
CA LEU A 39 2.66 -0.82 4.83
C LEU A 39 1.59 -1.71 4.15
N GLY A 40 1.83 -3.02 4.04
CA GLY A 40 0.90 -3.96 3.42
C GLY A 40 1.14 -4.24 1.94
N TYR A 41 2.18 -3.69 1.31
CA TYR A 41 2.51 -4.05 -0.08
C TYR A 41 3.15 -5.44 -0.15
N THR A 42 2.75 -6.23 -1.15
CA THR A 42 3.51 -7.41 -1.56
C THR A 42 4.76 -6.97 -2.32
N VAL A 43 5.89 -7.56 -1.98
CA VAL A 43 7.17 -7.31 -2.63
C VAL A 43 7.74 -8.65 -3.06
N ASN A 44 7.95 -8.81 -4.37
CA ASN A 44 8.53 -10.00 -4.98
C ASN A 44 9.96 -10.27 -4.49
N ALA A 45 10.49 -11.45 -4.80
CA ALA A 45 11.86 -11.83 -4.43
C ALA A 45 12.92 -10.92 -5.05
N ASP A 46 12.64 -10.35 -6.22
CA ASP A 46 13.50 -9.40 -6.93
C ASP A 46 13.36 -7.95 -6.43
N GLY A 47 12.56 -7.71 -5.39
CA GLY A 47 12.31 -6.39 -4.82
C GLY A 47 11.26 -5.56 -5.56
N THR A 48 10.68 -6.07 -6.65
CA THR A 48 9.61 -5.37 -7.37
C THR A 48 8.28 -5.47 -6.63
N VAL A 49 7.43 -4.47 -6.82
CA VAL A 49 6.03 -4.53 -6.35
C VAL A 49 5.14 -4.82 -7.54
N PRO A 50 4.42 -5.96 -7.55
CA PRO A 50 3.53 -6.29 -8.65
C PRO A 50 2.37 -5.30 -8.70
N LEU A 51 1.97 -4.91 -9.91
CA LEU A 51 0.84 -4.00 -10.10
C LEU A 51 -0.46 -4.61 -9.59
N ILE A 52 -0.68 -5.91 -9.81
CA ILE A 52 -1.88 -6.66 -9.43
C ILE A 52 -1.45 -7.81 -8.52
N GLY A 53 -2.15 -8.02 -7.42
CA GLY A 53 -1.85 -9.11 -6.48
C GLY A 53 -2.40 -8.81 -5.08
N SER A 54 -2.24 -9.77 -4.17
CA SER A 54 -2.64 -9.58 -2.77
C SER A 54 -1.72 -8.58 -2.09
N GLY A 55 -2.28 -7.74 -1.24
CA GLY A 55 -1.60 -6.78 -0.38
C GLY A 55 -2.62 -6.29 0.64
N SER A 56 -2.19 -5.90 1.84
CA SER A 56 -3.12 -5.56 2.90
C SER A 56 -3.58 -4.11 2.82
N ASN A 57 -4.89 -3.90 2.94
CA ASN A 57 -5.53 -2.60 3.06
C ASN A 57 -5.71 -2.13 4.51
N SER A 58 -5.25 -2.89 5.51
CA SER A 58 -5.49 -2.59 6.94
C SER A 58 -5.09 -1.17 7.36
N LEU A 59 -4.04 -0.60 6.75
CA LEU A 59 -3.59 0.77 7.04
C LEU A 59 -4.26 1.86 6.18
N PHE A 60 -5.07 1.49 5.19
CA PHE A 60 -5.69 2.42 4.23
C PHE A 60 -7.23 2.35 4.20
N SER A 61 -7.83 1.28 4.73
CA SER A 61 -9.28 1.10 4.83
C SER A 61 -9.96 2.04 5.84
N GLY A 62 -9.18 2.60 6.77
CA GLY A 62 -9.67 3.43 7.88
C GLY A 62 -10.31 2.62 9.03
N THR A 63 -10.47 1.31 8.88
CA THR A 63 -11.05 0.41 9.90
C THR A 63 -10.01 -0.43 10.63
N GLY A 64 -8.75 -0.39 10.20
CA GLY A 64 -7.71 -1.30 10.65
C GLY A 64 -7.83 -2.71 10.08
N ARG A 65 -8.83 -2.97 9.22
CA ARG A 65 -9.08 -4.27 8.60
C ARG A 65 -8.68 -4.26 7.13
N ASP A 66 -8.36 -5.45 6.62
CA ASP A 66 -8.03 -5.66 5.21
C ASP A 66 -9.28 -5.66 4.32
N ASP A 67 -10.02 -4.54 4.36
CA ASP A 67 -11.24 -4.35 3.60
C ASP A 67 -10.90 -3.61 2.30
N ASP A 68 -11.30 -4.16 1.15
CA ASP A 68 -11.15 -3.46 -0.12
C ASP A 68 -12.05 -2.21 -0.20
N PRO A 69 -11.68 -1.20 -1.02
CA PRO A 69 -12.55 -0.06 -1.26
C PRO A 69 -13.90 -0.50 -1.84
N PRO A 70 -15.00 0.21 -1.51
CA PRO A 70 -16.32 -0.15 -2.02
C PRO A 70 -16.37 -0.09 -3.55
N SER A 71 -17.19 -0.94 -4.15
CA SER A 71 -17.45 -0.95 -5.59
C SER A 71 -18.08 0.36 -6.05
N ILE A 72 -17.71 0.82 -7.23
CA ILE A 72 -18.37 1.95 -7.90
C ILE A 72 -19.66 1.43 -8.53
N GLN A 73 -20.76 2.17 -8.39
CA GLN A 73 -22.05 1.86 -9.02
C GLN A 73 -22.07 2.29 -10.49
#